data_AF-G2XWX3-F1
#
_entry.id   AF-G2XWX3-F1
#
_cell.length_a   1.000
_cell.length_b   1.000
_cell.length_c   1.000
_cell.angle_alpha   90.00
_cell.angle_beta   90.00
_cell.angle_gamma   90.00
#
_symmetry.space_group_name_H-M   'P 1'
#
loop_
_entity.id
_entity.type
_entity.pdbx_description
1 polymer ?
#
loop_
_entity_poly.entity_id
_entity_poly.type
_entity_poly.pdbx_seq_one_letter_code
_entity_poly.pdbx_strand_id
1 'polypeptide(L)'
;MEGNHAMKTLKLAINYTNLVTRIDSFPKILGGSRDVLESVEKEMLAWINGGGEGTRELIHGDFWCGNVLLPDALLSPSTPAAIFITDHELSHLSTPIFDLAQMCAELYMLTYFKSIPAGREILTAFIEGYGLIEEDKRWRILIYIGCHLICWGSRTAGWGTVEQVEGCVELGRDFVVIGWERNREWCMREGWAFLIED
;
A
#
# COMPACT_ATOMS: atom_id res chain seq x y z
N MET A 1 8.51 29.45 -4.11
CA MET A 1 7.91 28.38 -3.28
C MET A 1 8.95 27.28 -3.24
N GLU A 2 9.56 27.04 -2.08
CA GLU A 2 10.29 25.78 -1.87
C GLU A 2 9.25 24.67 -2.00
N GLY A 3 9.47 23.71 -2.90
CA GLY A 3 8.50 22.64 -3.20
C GLY A 3 8.22 21.76 -1.98
N ASN A 4 7.23 20.86 -2.10
CA ASN A 4 6.78 19.95 -1.04
C ASN A 4 7.79 18.82 -0.69
N HIS A 5 9.10 19.11 -0.73
CA HIS A 5 10.17 18.13 -0.59
C HIS A 5 10.23 17.53 0.82
N ALA A 6 10.03 18.36 1.85
CA ALA A 6 10.08 17.90 3.23
C ALA A 6 8.99 16.87 3.53
N MET A 7 7.74 17.13 3.09
CA MET A 7 6.65 16.20 3.33
C MET A 7 6.74 14.96 2.44
N LYS A 8 7.18 15.11 1.18
CA LYS A 8 7.51 13.96 0.31
C LYS A 8 8.49 13.00 1.02
N THR A 9 9.62 13.53 1.51
CA THR A 9 10.64 12.71 2.18
C THR A 9 10.09 12.06 3.44
N LEU A 10 9.35 12.81 4.27
CA LEU A 10 8.75 12.29 5.49
C LEU A 10 7.77 11.14 5.19
N LYS A 11 6.86 11.31 4.23
CA LYS A 11 5.85 10.31 3.88
C LYS A 11 6.48 9.04 3.33
N LEU A 12 7.45 9.18 2.41
CA LEU A 12 8.19 8.03 1.88
C LEU A 12 8.97 7.30 2.97
N ALA A 13 9.55 8.05 3.92
CA ALA A 13 10.26 7.46 5.03
C ALA A 13 9.33 6.69 5.98
N ILE A 14 8.18 7.25 6.33
CA ILE A 14 7.22 6.62 7.24
C ILE A 14 6.68 5.30 6.67
N ASN A 15 6.41 5.27 5.36
CA ASN A 15 5.73 4.14 4.73
C ASN A 15 6.69 3.07 4.21
N TYR A 16 7.88 3.45 3.71
CA TYR A 16 8.67 2.54 2.87
C TYR A 16 10.15 2.41 3.23
N THR A 17 10.80 3.46 3.74
CA THR A 17 12.25 3.41 4.07
C THR A 17 12.54 3.16 5.56
N ASN A 18 11.52 2.77 6.33
CA ASN A 18 11.68 2.29 7.70
C ASN A 18 11.50 0.77 7.79
N LEU A 19 11.38 0.08 6.66
CA LEU A 19 11.05 -1.34 6.57
C LEU A 19 12.03 -2.20 7.35
N VAL A 20 13.33 -1.94 7.20
CA VAL A 20 14.38 -2.71 7.88
C VAL A 20 14.36 -2.46 9.40
N THR A 21 14.06 -1.25 9.84
CA THR A 21 13.96 -0.93 11.27
C THR A 21 12.80 -1.65 11.96
N ARG A 22 11.78 -2.09 11.21
CA ARG A 22 10.67 -2.89 11.77
C ARG A 22 11.09 -4.30 12.16
N ILE A 23 12.22 -4.81 11.67
CA ILE A 23 12.75 -6.12 12.07
C ILE A 23 13.01 -6.15 13.58
N ASP A 24 13.48 -5.05 14.17
CA ASP A 24 13.75 -4.98 15.61
C ASP A 24 12.47 -5.07 16.46
N SER A 25 11.33 -4.65 15.89
CA SER A 25 10.02 -4.76 16.55
C SER A 25 9.40 -6.15 16.40
N PHE A 26 9.70 -6.87 15.32
CA PHE A 26 9.13 -8.19 15.03
C PHE A 26 10.20 -9.19 14.54
N PRO A 27 11.24 -9.48 15.33
CA PRO A 27 12.40 -10.24 14.87
C PRO A 27 12.05 -11.68 14.50
N LYS A 28 11.05 -12.26 15.17
CA LYS A 28 10.56 -13.62 14.87
C LYS A 28 9.77 -13.71 13.56
N ILE A 29 9.11 -12.62 13.16
CA ILE A 29 8.27 -12.59 11.96
C ILE A 29 9.11 -12.16 10.75
N LEU A 30 9.88 -11.08 10.90
CA LEU A 30 10.60 -10.42 9.80
C LEU A 30 12.06 -10.86 9.65
N GLY A 31 12.66 -11.44 10.70
CA GLY A 31 14.11 -11.72 10.72
C GLY A 31 14.57 -12.67 9.61
N GLY A 32 13.75 -13.66 9.25
CA GLY A 32 14.06 -14.60 8.17
C GLY A 32 14.01 -13.98 6.76
N SER A 33 13.43 -12.79 6.60
CA SER A 33 13.28 -12.10 5.32
C SER A 33 14.17 -10.86 5.20
N ARG A 34 15.13 -10.68 6.13
CA ARG A 34 16.01 -9.50 6.21
C ARG A 34 16.60 -9.10 4.87
N ASP A 35 17.21 -10.04 4.16
CA ASP A 35 17.92 -9.76 2.90
C ASP A 35 16.97 -9.18 1.83
N VAL A 36 15.72 -9.66 1.79
CA VAL A 36 14.69 -9.14 0.88
C VAL A 36 14.23 -7.75 1.30
N LEU A 37 13.96 -7.55 2.60
CA LEU A 37 13.56 -6.24 3.14
C LEU A 37 14.63 -5.18 2.89
N GLU A 38 15.91 -5.51 3.10
CA GLU A 38 17.05 -4.63 2.83
C GLU A 38 17.20 -4.34 1.32
N SER A 39 16.94 -5.33 0.46
CA SER A 39 16.98 -5.14 -1.00
C SER A 39 15.87 -4.21 -1.48
N VAL A 40 14.64 -4.37 -0.96
CA VAL A 40 13.50 -3.50 -1.28
C VAL A 40 13.74 -2.07 -0.80
N GLU A 41 14.21 -1.90 0.43
CA GLU A 41 14.54 -0.58 0.99
C GLU A 41 15.65 0.11 0.18
N LYS A 42 16.68 -0.64 -0.24
CA LYS A 42 17.75 -0.13 -1.08
C LYS A 42 17.27 0.30 -2.48
N GLU A 43 16.43 -0.50 -3.15
CA GLU A 43 15.84 -0.12 -4.45
C GLU A 43 15.00 1.16 -4.31
N MET A 44 14.21 1.24 -3.24
CA MET A 44 13.39 2.42 -2.92
C MET A 44 14.25 3.67 -2.69
N LEU A 45 15.28 3.58 -1.86
CA LEU A 45 16.20 4.69 -1.61
C LEU A 45 16.94 5.10 -2.88
N ALA A 46 17.36 4.16 -3.72
CA ALA A 46 17.99 4.47 -5.00
C ALA A 46 17.03 5.21 -5.94
N TRP A 47 15.76 4.78 -6.01
CA TRP A 47 14.74 5.47 -6.78
C TRP A 47 14.53 6.90 -6.25
N ILE A 48 14.35 7.08 -4.94
CA ILE A 48 14.15 8.40 -4.32
C ILE A 48 15.36 9.32 -4.56
N ASN A 49 16.58 8.83 -4.35
CA ASN A 49 17.81 9.61 -4.46
C ASN A 49 18.19 9.95 -5.91
N GLY A 50 17.83 9.09 -6.87
CA GLY A 50 17.84 9.41 -8.31
C GLY A 50 16.75 10.43 -8.71
N GLY A 51 16.00 10.97 -7.75
CA GLY A 51 14.84 11.85 -7.92
C GLY A 51 13.57 11.12 -8.36
N GLY A 52 13.66 9.82 -8.64
CA GLY A 52 12.62 8.95 -9.17
C GLY A 52 12.69 8.80 -10.69
N GLU A 53 13.83 8.40 -11.26
CA GLU A 53 13.95 8.18 -12.73
C GLU A 53 12.78 7.34 -13.29
N GLY A 54 12.24 7.77 -14.44
CA GLY A 54 10.99 7.27 -15.03
C GLY A 54 9.92 8.36 -15.17
N THR A 55 8.75 7.99 -15.69
CA THR A 55 7.59 8.89 -15.80
C THR A 55 7.08 9.23 -14.40
N ARG A 56 7.16 10.51 -14.01
CA ARG A 56 6.70 11.02 -12.71
C ARG A 56 5.37 11.72 -12.89
N GLU A 57 4.35 11.23 -12.20
CA GLU A 57 2.99 11.76 -12.27
C GLU A 57 2.67 12.53 -10.99
N LEU A 58 1.69 13.43 -11.06
CA LEU A 58 1.16 14.07 -9.86
C LEU A 58 0.38 13.03 -9.07
N ILE A 59 0.84 12.71 -7.86
CA ILE A 59 0.12 11.85 -6.93
C ILE A 59 -0.49 12.69 -5.82
N HIS A 60 -1.51 12.15 -5.15
CA HIS A 60 -2.09 12.70 -3.93
C HIS A 60 -1.09 12.64 -2.77
N GLY A 61 -0.32 11.54 -2.66
CA GLY A 61 0.69 11.35 -1.62
C GLY A 61 0.12 10.91 -0.27
N ASP A 62 -1.19 10.96 -0.09
CA ASP A 62 -1.92 10.39 1.04
C ASP A 62 -3.28 9.83 0.62
N PHE A 63 -3.28 8.99 -0.42
CA PHE A 63 -4.52 8.47 -0.98
C PHE A 63 -5.03 7.26 -0.19
N TRP A 64 -5.90 7.50 0.79
CA TRP A 64 -6.57 6.45 1.56
C TRP A 64 -8.07 6.75 1.72
N CYS A 65 -8.82 5.76 2.20
CA CYS A 65 -10.29 5.84 2.30
C CYS A 65 -10.79 7.00 3.18
N GLY A 66 -10.00 7.50 4.13
CA GLY A 66 -10.35 8.66 4.95
C GLY A 66 -10.39 10.00 4.19
N ASN A 67 -9.71 10.07 3.04
CA ASN A 67 -9.65 11.25 2.16
C ASN A 67 -10.66 11.18 1.01
N VAL A 68 -11.60 10.22 1.05
CA VAL A 68 -12.64 10.01 0.05
C VAL A 68 -14.00 10.39 0.64
N LEU A 69 -14.57 11.49 0.17
CA LEU A 69 -15.92 11.90 0.56
C LEU A 69 -16.95 11.27 -0.37
N LEU A 70 -17.92 10.60 0.24
CA LEU A 70 -19.08 10.02 -0.43
C LEU A 70 -20.31 10.91 -0.23
N PRO A 71 -21.28 10.89 -1.16
CA PRO A 71 -22.53 11.63 -0.97
C PRO A 71 -23.32 11.02 0.19
N ASP A 72 -24.04 11.85 0.94
CA ASP A 72 -25.01 11.42 1.96
C ASP A 72 -26.31 10.95 1.30
N ALA A 73 -26.19 9.93 0.44
CA ALA A 73 -27.28 9.33 -0.31
C ALA A 73 -26.94 7.87 -0.65
N LEU A 74 -27.97 7.05 -0.87
CA LEU A 74 -27.78 5.68 -1.35
C LEU A 74 -27.15 5.70 -2.74
N LEU A 75 -26.05 4.96 -2.89
CA LEU A 75 -25.39 4.73 -4.18
C LEU A 75 -26.32 3.89 -5.06
N SER A 76 -26.41 4.24 -6.34
CA SER A 76 -27.17 3.48 -7.34
C SER A 76 -26.25 2.97 -8.45
N PRO A 77 -26.37 1.70 -8.88
CA PRO A 77 -25.66 1.21 -10.06
C PRO A 77 -25.99 1.99 -11.34
N SER A 78 -27.16 2.64 -11.41
CA SER A 78 -27.61 3.39 -12.58
C SER A 78 -27.06 4.82 -12.64
N THR A 79 -26.50 5.33 -11.54
CA THR A 79 -26.16 6.75 -11.40
C THR A 79 -24.79 6.88 -10.75
N PRO A 80 -23.77 7.37 -11.48
CA PRO A 80 -22.46 7.60 -10.89
C PRO A 80 -22.56 8.48 -9.66
N ALA A 81 -21.93 8.05 -8.57
CA ALA A 81 -21.87 8.83 -7.34
C ALA A 81 -20.86 9.96 -7.49
N ALA A 82 -21.20 11.14 -6.96
CA ALA A 82 -20.25 12.24 -6.86
C ALA A 82 -19.28 11.97 -5.71
N ILE A 83 -18.06 11.56 -6.04
CA ILE A 83 -16.98 11.29 -5.09
C ILE A 83 -16.02 12.49 -5.09
N PHE A 84 -15.62 12.97 -3.91
CA PHE A 84 -14.63 14.04 -3.78
C PHE A 84 -13.39 13.53 -3.06
N ILE A 85 -12.22 13.87 -3.59
CA ILE A 85 -10.91 13.54 -2.99
C ILE A 85 -10.35 14.80 -2.33
N THR A 86 -10.10 14.75 -1.03
CA THR A 86 -9.65 15.88 -0.21
C THR A 86 -8.24 15.66 0.33
N ASP A 87 -7.66 16.71 0.92
CA ASP A 87 -6.38 16.64 1.64
C ASP A 87 -5.13 16.44 0.75
N HIS A 88 -4.98 17.34 -0.23
CA HIS A 88 -3.88 17.34 -1.22
C HIS A 88 -2.56 17.91 -0.67
N GLU A 89 -2.39 18.02 0.64
CA GLU A 89 -1.20 18.66 1.24
C GLU A 89 0.09 17.87 1.03
N LEU A 90 -0.04 16.56 0.76
CA LEU A 90 1.08 15.66 0.44
C LEU A 90 1.29 15.45 -1.06
N SER A 91 0.56 16.19 -1.92
CA SER A 91 0.66 16.01 -3.36
C SER A 91 2.06 16.40 -3.88
N HIS A 92 2.64 15.53 -4.71
CA HIS A 92 3.96 15.72 -5.30
C HIS A 92 4.16 14.84 -6.54
N LEU A 93 5.24 15.09 -7.29
CA LEU A 93 5.62 14.23 -8.42
C LEU A 93 6.29 12.94 -7.93
N SER A 94 5.67 11.81 -8.28
CA SER A 94 6.08 10.48 -7.83
C SER A 94 5.55 9.38 -8.76
N THR A 95 5.64 8.11 -8.35
CA THR A 95 4.96 7.00 -9.02
C THR A 95 3.52 6.86 -8.50
N PRO A 96 2.50 6.69 -9.38
CA PRO A 96 1.10 6.49 -8.97
C PRO A 96 0.89 5.19 -8.17
N ILE A 97 1.87 4.28 -8.20
CA ILE A 97 1.87 3.03 -7.42
C ILE A 97 1.76 3.33 -5.91
N PHE A 98 2.29 4.46 -5.41
CA PHE A 98 2.17 4.81 -4.00
C PHE A 98 0.72 5.05 -3.56
N ASP A 99 -0.04 5.82 -4.34
CA ASP A 99 -1.46 6.07 -4.05
C ASP A 99 -2.28 4.78 -4.16
N LEU A 100 -2.03 3.98 -5.21
CA LEU A 100 -2.69 2.69 -5.40
C LEU A 100 -2.44 1.73 -4.23
N ALA A 101 -1.18 1.55 -3.85
CA ALA A 101 -0.80 0.64 -2.78
C ALA A 101 -1.32 1.09 -1.42
N GLN A 102 -1.27 2.40 -1.12
CA GLN A 102 -1.82 2.93 0.14
C GLN A 102 -3.34 2.70 0.20
N MET A 103 -4.10 3.04 -0.85
CA MET A 103 -5.55 2.80 -0.89
C MET A 103 -5.88 1.31 -0.69
N CYS A 104 -5.15 0.42 -1.37
CA CYS A 104 -5.36 -1.02 -1.23
C CYS A 104 -5.06 -1.51 0.19
N ALA A 105 -3.94 -1.09 0.78
CA ALA A 105 -3.58 -1.48 2.14
C ALA A 105 -4.63 -1.01 3.17
N GLU A 106 -5.09 0.24 3.05
CA GLU A 106 -6.07 0.84 3.97
C GLU A 106 -7.45 0.17 3.87
N LEU A 107 -7.93 -0.11 2.65
CA LEU A 107 -9.16 -0.88 2.43
C LEU A 107 -9.05 -2.30 3.00
N TYR A 108 -7.91 -2.97 2.80
CA TYR A 108 -7.70 -4.29 3.39
C TYR A 108 -7.70 -4.25 4.92
N MET A 109 -7.05 -3.25 5.52
CA MET A 109 -7.00 -3.10 6.98
C MET A 109 -8.40 -2.92 7.60
N LEU A 110 -9.35 -2.28 6.90
CA LEU A 110 -10.75 -2.23 7.36
C LEU A 110 -11.37 -3.64 7.43
N THR A 111 -11.12 -4.48 6.42
CA THR A 111 -11.56 -5.87 6.47
C THR A 111 -10.89 -6.66 7.58
N TYR A 112 -9.56 -6.52 7.70
CA TYR A 112 -8.78 -7.34 8.61
C TYR A 112 -8.96 -6.96 10.09
N PHE A 113 -8.86 -5.68 10.42
CA PHE A 113 -8.92 -5.22 11.81
C PHE A 113 -10.35 -4.93 12.28
N LYS A 114 -11.24 -4.49 11.39
CA LYS A 114 -12.60 -4.07 11.75
C LYS A 114 -13.68 -5.06 11.32
N SER A 115 -13.31 -6.17 10.71
CA SER A 115 -14.23 -7.20 10.21
C SER A 115 -15.29 -6.60 9.27
N ILE A 116 -14.88 -5.66 8.40
CA ILE A 116 -15.74 -5.03 7.39
C ILE A 116 -15.45 -5.69 6.03
N PRO A 117 -16.24 -6.69 5.58
CA PRO A 117 -15.94 -7.45 4.36
C PRO A 117 -15.87 -6.58 3.11
N ALA A 118 -16.68 -5.52 3.09
CA ALA A 118 -16.74 -4.54 2.01
C ALA A 118 -15.38 -3.89 1.70
N GLY A 119 -14.45 -3.81 2.66
CA GLY A 119 -13.10 -3.29 2.40
C GLY A 119 -12.38 -4.07 1.30
N ARG A 120 -12.39 -5.41 1.37
CA ARG A 120 -11.79 -6.29 0.36
C ARG A 120 -12.57 -6.26 -0.97
N GLU A 121 -13.90 -6.20 -0.92
CA GLU A 121 -14.74 -6.11 -2.11
C GLU A 121 -14.45 -4.82 -2.89
N ILE A 122 -14.39 -3.68 -2.19
CA ILE A 122 -14.05 -2.38 -2.78
C ILE A 122 -12.61 -2.39 -3.29
N LEU A 123 -11.66 -3.00 -2.57
CA LEU A 123 -10.27 -3.12 -3.00
C LEU A 123 -10.16 -3.85 -4.34
N THR A 124 -10.82 -5.01 -4.48
CA THR A 124 -10.84 -5.78 -5.73
C THR A 124 -11.46 -4.96 -6.87
N ALA A 125 -12.65 -4.38 -6.64
CA ALA A 125 -13.31 -3.53 -7.63
C ALA A 125 -12.49 -2.27 -7.99
N PHE A 126 -11.73 -1.72 -7.04
CA PHE A 126 -10.87 -0.55 -7.24
C PHE A 126 -9.70 -0.87 -8.17
N ILE A 127 -9.02 -2.02 -7.97
CA ILE A 127 -7.95 -2.46 -8.86
C ILE A 127 -8.47 -2.79 -10.26
N GLU A 128 -9.58 -3.52 -10.36
CA GLU A 128 -10.25 -3.82 -11.63
C GLU A 128 -10.68 -2.54 -12.37
N GLY A 129 -11.24 -1.58 -11.63
CA GLY A 129 -11.70 -0.31 -12.18
C GLY A 129 -10.59 0.67 -12.55
N TYR A 130 -9.36 0.47 -12.06
CA TYR A 130 -8.21 1.32 -12.42
C TYR A 130 -7.75 1.10 -13.87
N GLY A 131 -8.08 -0.06 -14.45
CA GLY A 131 -7.76 -0.42 -15.83
C GLY A 131 -6.46 -1.23 -15.94
N LEU A 132 -5.86 -1.23 -17.13
CA LEU A 132 -4.67 -2.04 -17.41
C LEU A 132 -3.45 -1.53 -16.63
N ILE A 133 -2.92 -2.37 -15.73
CA ILE A 133 -1.69 -2.11 -14.98
C ILE A 133 -0.62 -3.08 -15.49
N GLU A 134 0.50 -2.55 -15.96
CA GLU A 134 1.66 -3.35 -16.40
C GLU A 134 2.10 -4.32 -15.29
N GLU A 135 2.46 -5.54 -15.66
CA GLU A 135 2.80 -6.61 -14.70
C GLU A 135 3.88 -6.19 -13.69
N ASP A 136 4.94 -5.52 -14.14
CA ASP A 136 6.00 -5.01 -13.25
C ASP A 136 5.46 -4.03 -12.19
N LYS A 137 4.47 -3.21 -12.56
CA LYS A 137 3.82 -2.28 -11.63
C LYS A 137 2.93 -3.03 -10.64
N ARG A 138 2.24 -4.10 -11.06
CA ARG A 138 1.41 -4.95 -10.17
C ARG A 138 2.24 -5.59 -9.06
N TRP A 139 3.41 -6.15 -9.39
CA TRP A 139 4.32 -6.68 -8.38
C TRP A 139 4.82 -5.61 -7.40
N ARG A 140 5.09 -4.40 -7.89
CA ARG A 140 5.43 -3.26 -7.03
C ARG A 140 4.28 -2.81 -6.14
N ILE A 141 3.04 -2.81 -6.64
CA ILE A 141 1.84 -2.56 -5.80
C ILE A 141 1.81 -3.56 -4.65
N LEU A 142 1.99 -4.86 -4.91
CA LEU A 142 2.00 -5.90 -3.88
C LEU A 142 3.08 -5.64 -2.82
N ILE A 143 4.31 -5.34 -3.24
CA ILE A 143 5.41 -5.00 -2.32
C ILE A 143 5.06 -3.78 -1.46
N TYR A 144 4.51 -2.72 -2.06
CA TYR A 144 4.20 -1.49 -1.33
C TYR A 144 2.98 -1.62 -0.40
N ILE A 145 2.00 -2.46 -0.75
CA ILE A 145 0.96 -2.86 0.19
C ILE A 145 1.61 -3.53 1.41
N GLY A 146 2.50 -4.50 1.19
CA GLY A 146 3.18 -5.19 2.27
C GLY A 146 4.03 -4.28 3.15
N CYS A 147 4.76 -3.34 2.55
CA CYS A 147 5.48 -2.30 3.28
C CYS A 147 4.54 -1.46 4.14
N HIS A 148 3.37 -1.05 3.62
CA HIS A 148 2.38 -0.28 4.38
C HIS A 148 1.81 -1.08 5.54
N LEU A 149 1.53 -2.37 5.38
CA LEU A 149 1.06 -3.23 6.47
C LEU A 149 2.09 -3.35 7.59
N ILE A 150 3.36 -3.59 7.25
CA ILE A 150 4.47 -3.69 8.22
C ILE A 150 4.70 -2.36 8.92
N CYS A 151 4.82 -1.27 8.16
CA CYS A 151 5.22 0.04 8.68
C CYS A 151 4.05 0.77 9.33
N TRP A 152 2.86 0.76 8.75
CA TRP A 152 1.72 1.54 9.22
C TRP A 152 0.70 0.67 9.97
N GLY A 153 0.25 -0.44 9.37
CA GLY A 153 -0.76 -1.32 9.97
C GLY A 153 -0.39 -1.83 11.36
N SER A 154 0.90 -2.07 11.61
CA SER A 154 1.39 -2.49 12.93
C SER A 154 1.43 -1.40 14.01
N ARG A 155 1.15 -0.14 13.66
CA ARG A 155 1.23 1.02 14.55
C ARG A 155 -0.11 1.72 14.77
N THR A 156 -1.16 1.35 14.05
CA THR A 156 -2.46 2.03 14.17
C THR A 156 -3.08 1.73 15.53
N ALA A 157 -2.98 2.70 16.45
CA ALA A 157 -3.40 2.54 17.83
C ALA A 157 -4.89 2.20 17.92
N GLY A 158 -5.23 1.16 18.68
CA GLY A 158 -6.61 0.73 18.92
C GLY A 158 -7.28 0.00 17.74
N TRP A 159 -6.53 -0.41 16.72
CA TRP A 159 -7.13 -1.13 15.58
C TRP A 159 -7.32 -2.62 15.79
N GLY A 160 -6.39 -3.33 16.42
CA GLY A 160 -6.50 -4.77 16.67
C GLY A 160 -5.79 -5.25 17.93
N THR A 161 -5.94 -6.55 18.23
CA THR A 161 -5.17 -7.24 19.27
C THR A 161 -3.70 -7.41 18.87
N VAL A 162 -2.86 -7.86 19.80
CA VAL A 162 -1.45 -8.16 19.51
C VAL A 162 -1.35 -9.21 18.40
N GLU A 163 -2.18 -10.24 18.44
CA GLU A 163 -2.20 -11.33 17.46
C GLU A 163 -2.62 -10.84 16.08
N GLN A 164 -3.61 -9.94 16.00
CA GLN A 164 -3.98 -9.31 14.73
C GLN A 164 -2.85 -8.43 14.20
N VAL A 165 -2.18 -7.67 15.07
CA VAL A 165 -1.02 -6.85 14.64
C VAL A 165 0.10 -7.74 14.11
N GLU A 166 0.43 -8.84 14.78
CA GLU A 166 1.42 -9.80 14.32
C GLU A 166 1.02 -10.45 12.99
N GLY A 167 -0.24 -10.86 12.83
CA GLY A 167 -0.76 -11.40 11.57
C GLY A 167 -0.76 -10.40 10.41
N CYS A 168 -0.99 -9.11 10.70
CA CYS A 168 -0.86 -8.03 9.71
C CYS A 168 0.60 -7.86 9.24
N VAL A 169 1.56 -7.94 10.17
CA VAL A 169 3.00 -7.87 9.86
C VAL A 169 3.45 -9.11 9.08
N GLU A 170 2.95 -10.29 9.45
CA GLU A 170 3.20 -11.55 8.76
C GLU A 170 2.71 -11.49 7.30
N LEU A 171 1.47 -11.07 7.06
CA LEU A 171 0.97 -10.90 5.70
C LEU A 171 1.76 -9.82 4.94
N GLY A 172 2.12 -8.73 5.60
CA GLY A 172 2.91 -7.68 4.99
C GLY A 172 4.29 -8.17 4.55
N ARG A 173 4.94 -9.01 5.36
CA ARG A 173 6.19 -9.71 4.98
C ARG A 173 5.97 -10.59 3.77
N ASP A 174 4.93 -11.41 3.79
CA ASP A 174 4.66 -12.34 2.71
C ASP A 174 4.45 -11.58 1.40
N PHE A 175 3.70 -10.48 1.39
CA PHE A 175 3.54 -9.63 0.21
C PHE A 175 4.85 -9.04 -0.31
N VAL A 176 5.74 -8.59 0.60
CA VAL A 176 7.04 -8.07 0.20
C VAL A 176 7.90 -9.17 -0.42
N VAL A 177 7.98 -10.34 0.21
CA VAL A 177 8.79 -11.47 -0.26
C VAL A 177 8.25 -12.05 -1.57
N ILE A 178 6.95 -12.36 -1.60
CA ILE A 178 6.27 -12.93 -2.76
C ILE A 178 6.27 -11.94 -3.94
N GLY A 179 6.12 -10.65 -3.66
CA GLY A 179 6.22 -9.62 -4.68
C GLY A 179 7.62 -9.48 -5.26
N TRP A 180 8.65 -9.58 -4.40
CA TRP A 180 10.05 -9.57 -4.82
C TRP A 180 10.42 -10.80 -5.67
N GLU A 181 9.95 -11.98 -5.25
CA GLU A 181 10.18 -13.25 -5.96
C GLU A 181 9.25 -13.46 -7.16
N ARG A 182 8.22 -12.61 -7.32
CA ARG A 182 7.14 -12.75 -8.31
C ARG A 182 6.45 -14.10 -8.28
N ASN A 183 6.17 -14.60 -7.07
CA ASN A 183 5.58 -15.93 -6.88
C ASN A 183 4.05 -15.90 -7.12
N ARG A 184 3.68 -16.08 -8.40
CA ARG A 184 2.30 -16.12 -8.88
C ARG A 184 1.46 -17.25 -8.26
N GLU A 185 2.06 -18.42 -8.05
CA GLU A 185 1.36 -19.58 -7.47
C GLU A 185 0.87 -19.30 -6.05
N TRP A 186 1.70 -18.65 -5.23
CA TRP A 186 1.29 -18.22 -3.89
C TRP A 186 0.11 -17.26 -3.96
N CYS A 187 0.16 -16.26 -4.86
CA CYS A 187 -0.94 -15.30 -5.00
C CYS A 187 -2.24 -15.98 -5.43
N MET A 188 -2.20 -16.95 -6.35
CA MET A 188 -3.38 -17.71 -6.74
C MET A 188 -3.95 -18.54 -5.59
N ARG A 189 -3.09 -19.25 -4.86
CA ARG A 189 -3.51 -20.12 -3.75
C ARG A 189 -4.11 -19.34 -2.58
N GLU A 190 -3.50 -18.22 -2.22
CA GLU A 190 -3.91 -17.40 -1.06
C GLU A 190 -4.99 -16.35 -1.43
N GLY A 191 -5.50 -16.37 -2.66
CA GLY A 191 -6.62 -15.52 -3.10
C GLY A 191 -6.23 -14.07 -3.42
N TRP A 192 -4.97 -13.80 -3.75
CA TRP A 192 -4.43 -12.49 -4.15
C TRP A 192 -4.19 -12.34 -5.65
N ALA A 193 -4.69 -13.28 -6.46
CA ALA A 193 -4.57 -13.27 -7.92
C ALA A 193 -4.96 -11.92 -8.56
N PHE A 194 -6.03 -11.30 -8.07
CA PHE A 194 -6.52 -10.01 -8.59
C PHE A 194 -5.51 -8.84 -8.47
N LEU A 195 -4.49 -8.95 -7.60
CA LEU A 195 -3.43 -7.94 -7.52
C LEU A 195 -2.38 -8.10 -8.63
N ILE A 196 -2.26 -9.28 -9.23
CA ILE A 196 -1.15 -9.68 -10.13
C ILE A 196 -1.62 -10.26 -11.47
N GLU A 197 -2.93 -10.27 -11.72
CA GLU A 197 -3.58 -10.68 -12.97
C GLU A 197 -4.38 -9.52 -13.57
N ASP A 198 -4.69 -9.63 -14.86
CA ASP A 198 -5.55 -8.71 -15.61
C ASP A 198 -7.03 -9.08 -15.51
#